data_AF-A0A967DM41-F1
#
_entry.id   AF-A0A967DM41-F1
#
_cell.length_a   1.000
_cell.length_b   1.000
_cell.length_c   1.000
_cell.angle_alpha   90.00
_cell.angle_beta   90.00
_cell.angle_gamma   90.00
#
_symmetry.space_group_name_H-M   'P 1'
#
loop_
_entity.id
_entity.type
_entity.pdbx_description
1 polymer ?
#
loop_
_entity_poly.entity_id
_entity_poly.type
_entity_poly.pdbx_seq_one_letter_code
_entity_poly.pdbx_strand_id
1 'polypeptide(L)'
;MSTKPNVSNAQLLANIANSLHSTGPRTEEGKARARYNARRHGLTGQFYVMDDNDRQAYFTFEKGLFNALAPVGEYEHQLAISIAQDHWRMNRVKGIEFNTMGLGHHELAPEMNADSPETETAITQAQTWRSDNKAFANMALYETRLHRIINRNKRELNELQTKRLAAEAKAREEAELFLAYELSKSEPPKEENIQVNGFVFSVATIYEDLAWQQTLAEARFYKANNWDRSKPLPFKPLSFPKAA
;
A
#
# COMPACT_ATOMS: atom_id res chain seq x y z
N MET A 1 -27.19 -32.01 24.46
CA MET A 1 -25.96 -32.79 24.28
C MET A 1 -26.11 -33.61 23.00
N SER A 2 -25.36 -33.30 21.93
CA SER A 2 -25.49 -33.96 20.63
C SER A 2 -24.59 -35.21 20.60
N THR A 3 -25.19 -36.38 20.42
CA THR A 3 -24.50 -37.68 20.31
C THR A 3 -23.86 -37.79 18.93
N LYS A 4 -22.53 -37.95 18.88
CA LYS A 4 -21.82 -38.24 17.63
C LYS A 4 -22.31 -39.59 17.08
N PRO A 5 -22.55 -39.72 15.77
CA PRO A 5 -23.01 -40.98 15.20
C PRO A 5 -21.93 -42.07 15.39
N ASN A 6 -22.35 -43.24 15.88
CA ASN A 6 -21.48 -44.42 16.00
C ASN A 6 -21.17 -44.95 14.60
N VAL A 7 -19.90 -44.85 14.21
CA VAL A 7 -19.37 -45.41 12.96
C VAL A 7 -19.39 -46.93 13.06
N SER A 8 -19.91 -47.64 12.05
CA SER A 8 -19.99 -49.11 12.10
C SER A 8 -18.60 -49.75 12.07
N ASN A 9 -18.44 -50.94 12.65
CA ASN A 9 -17.16 -51.66 12.62
C ASN A 9 -16.62 -51.87 11.20
N ALA A 10 -17.50 -52.09 10.22
CA ALA A 10 -17.12 -52.19 8.82
C ALA A 10 -16.56 -50.88 8.25
N GLN A 11 -17.20 -49.74 8.57
CA GLN A 11 -16.68 -48.41 8.19
C GLN A 11 -15.36 -48.08 8.89
N LEU A 12 -15.19 -48.52 10.14
CA LEU A 12 -13.97 -48.29 10.92
C LEU A 12 -12.79 -49.07 10.34
N LEU A 13 -12.99 -50.34 9.99
CA LEU A 13 -11.99 -51.17 9.32
C LEU A 13 -11.63 -50.64 7.93
N ALA A 14 -12.63 -50.18 7.15
CA ALA A 14 -12.39 -49.56 5.85
C ALA A 14 -11.60 -48.24 5.97
N ASN A 15 -11.92 -47.39 6.95
CA ASN A 15 -11.17 -46.16 7.21
C ASN A 15 -9.72 -46.43 7.63
N ILE A 16 -9.49 -47.46 8.45
CA ILE A 16 -8.14 -47.91 8.81
C ILE A 16 -7.38 -48.37 7.56
N ALA A 17 -7.98 -49.24 6.74
CA ALA A 17 -7.35 -49.74 5.52
C ALA A 17 -7.02 -48.59 4.53
N ASN A 18 -7.97 -47.67 4.32
CA ASN A 18 -7.77 -46.51 3.45
C ASN A 18 -6.70 -45.54 3.97
N SER A 19 -6.55 -45.40 5.30
CA SER A 19 -5.52 -44.56 5.90
C SER A 19 -4.10 -45.05 5.59
N LEU A 20 -3.90 -46.36 5.42
CA LEU A 20 -2.62 -46.97 5.06
C LEU A 20 -2.22 -46.67 3.61
N HIS A 21 -3.17 -46.33 2.75
CA HIS A 21 -2.93 -45.93 1.35
C HIS A 21 -2.81 -44.41 1.16
N SER A 22 -3.22 -43.60 2.14
CA SER A 22 -3.22 -42.12 2.10
C SER A 22 -2.18 -41.50 3.04
N THR A 23 -0.94 -41.97 3.01
CA THR A 23 0.11 -41.54 3.96
C THR A 23 0.71 -40.16 3.68
N GLY A 24 0.14 -39.41 2.73
CA GLY A 24 0.71 -38.16 2.24
C GLY A 24 2.09 -38.36 1.59
N PRO A 25 2.70 -37.27 1.09
CA PRO A 25 4.03 -37.32 0.48
C PRO A 25 5.12 -37.46 1.54
N ARG A 26 6.02 -38.44 1.35
CA ARG A 26 7.10 -38.76 2.29
C ARG A 26 8.46 -38.18 1.91
N THR A 27 8.66 -37.79 0.65
CA THR A 27 9.90 -37.19 0.14
C THR A 27 9.83 -35.67 0.19
N GLU A 28 10.97 -34.99 0.30
CA GLU A 28 11.02 -33.52 0.25
C GLU A 28 10.45 -32.97 -1.06
N GLU A 29 10.75 -33.60 -2.19
CA GLU A 29 10.14 -33.28 -3.49
C GLU A 29 8.62 -33.52 -3.51
N GLY A 30 8.16 -34.61 -2.87
CA GLY A 30 6.74 -34.92 -2.75
C GLY A 30 5.99 -33.91 -1.88
N LYS A 31 6.60 -33.48 -0.77
CA LYS A 31 6.07 -32.41 0.10
C LYS A 31 6.08 -31.07 -0.62
N ALA A 32 7.14 -30.79 -1.37
CA ALA A 32 7.27 -29.60 -2.21
C ALA A 32 6.24 -29.56 -3.35
N ARG A 33 5.78 -30.70 -3.86
CA ARG A 33 4.64 -30.75 -4.79
C ARG A 33 3.31 -30.61 -4.05
N ALA A 34 3.11 -31.32 -2.94
CA ALA A 34 1.84 -31.32 -2.23
C ALA A 34 1.51 -30.03 -1.48
N ARG A 35 2.50 -29.19 -1.12
CA ARG A 35 2.25 -27.82 -0.62
C ARG A 35 1.41 -26.98 -1.60
N TYR A 36 1.41 -27.33 -2.89
CA TYR A 36 0.58 -26.67 -3.90
C TYR A 36 -0.83 -27.26 -4.00
N ASN A 37 -1.14 -28.42 -3.39
CA ASN A 37 -2.46 -29.05 -3.51
C ASN A 37 -3.57 -28.27 -2.79
N ALA A 38 -3.23 -27.39 -1.83
CA ALA A 38 -4.17 -26.46 -1.21
C ALA A 38 -4.47 -25.22 -2.10
N ARG A 39 -3.76 -25.06 -3.23
CA ARG A 39 -3.94 -23.95 -4.17
C ARG A 39 -5.21 -24.18 -5.00
N ARG A 40 -6.28 -23.44 -4.70
CA ARG A 40 -7.50 -23.47 -5.52
C ARG A 40 -7.52 -22.38 -6.60
N HIS A 41 -7.25 -21.14 -6.21
CA HIS A 41 -7.34 -19.97 -7.10
C HIS A 41 -6.05 -19.12 -7.10
N GLY A 42 -5.04 -19.47 -6.29
CA GLY A 42 -3.75 -18.76 -6.25
C GLY A 42 -3.76 -17.37 -5.60
N LEU A 43 -4.93 -16.83 -5.25
CA LEU A 43 -5.07 -15.47 -4.69
C LEU A 43 -4.49 -15.29 -3.29
N THR A 44 -4.03 -16.33 -2.59
CA THR A 44 -3.39 -16.26 -1.26
C THR A 44 -2.03 -16.95 -1.20
N GLY A 45 -1.45 -17.31 -2.34
CA GLY A 45 -0.13 -17.94 -2.40
C GLY A 45 1.01 -16.92 -2.26
N GLN A 46 2.14 -17.36 -1.70
CA GLN A 46 3.38 -16.55 -1.63
C GLN A 46 4.17 -16.52 -2.95
N PHE A 47 3.76 -17.30 -3.96
CA PHE A 47 4.41 -17.37 -5.27
C PHE A 47 3.42 -16.99 -6.36
N TYR A 48 3.81 -16.01 -7.17
CA TYR A 48 3.05 -15.56 -8.33
C TYR A 48 3.61 -16.23 -9.59
N VAL A 49 2.84 -17.13 -10.18
CA VAL A 49 3.11 -17.63 -11.52
C VAL A 49 2.34 -16.71 -12.47
N MET A 50 3.07 -15.83 -13.15
CA MET A 50 2.57 -14.88 -14.14
C MET A 50 3.30 -15.13 -15.44
N ASP A 51 2.59 -15.04 -16.56
CA ASP A 51 3.24 -14.88 -17.87
C ASP A 51 4.01 -13.55 -17.91
N ASP A 52 4.81 -13.36 -18.97
CA ASP A 52 5.71 -12.22 -19.05
C ASP A 52 4.98 -10.88 -19.20
N ASN A 53 3.81 -10.87 -19.86
CA ASN A 53 3.01 -9.65 -20.02
C ASN A 53 2.36 -9.25 -18.70
N ASP A 54 1.74 -10.21 -18.00
CA ASP A 54 1.13 -10.02 -16.67
C ASP A 54 2.18 -9.56 -15.65
N ARG A 55 3.39 -10.11 -15.73
CA ARG A 55 4.50 -9.73 -14.85
C ARG A 55 4.97 -8.30 -15.08
N GLN A 56 5.10 -7.87 -16.34
CA GLN A 56 5.47 -6.49 -16.67
C GLN A 56 4.39 -5.50 -16.20
N ALA A 57 3.11 -5.84 -16.40
CA ALA A 57 1.99 -5.04 -15.91
C ALA A 57 2.01 -4.94 -14.37
N TYR A 58 2.24 -6.06 -13.69
CA TYR A 58 2.37 -6.10 -12.23
C TYR A 58 3.49 -5.19 -11.72
N PHE A 59 4.71 -5.30 -12.26
CA PHE A 59 5.83 -4.47 -11.80
C PHE A 59 5.63 -2.99 -12.10
N THR A 60 5.00 -2.66 -13.24
CA THR A 60 4.64 -1.28 -13.56
C THR A 60 3.64 -0.73 -12.54
N PHE A 61 2.61 -1.50 -12.20
CA PHE A 61 1.63 -1.16 -11.19
C PHE A 61 2.25 -1.00 -9.79
N GLU A 62 3.04 -1.99 -9.37
CA GLU A 62 3.71 -2.00 -8.06
C GLU A 62 4.64 -0.80 -7.91
N LYS A 63 5.49 -0.55 -8.92
CA LYS A 63 6.39 0.60 -8.93
C LYS A 63 5.62 1.92 -8.89
N GLY A 64 4.52 2.04 -9.65
CA GLY A 64 3.68 3.24 -9.65
C GLY A 64 3.11 3.53 -8.26
N LEU A 65 2.53 2.53 -7.61
CA LEU A 65 1.94 2.71 -6.28
C LEU A 65 3.01 2.92 -5.20
N PHE A 66 4.11 2.18 -5.27
CA PHE A 66 5.25 2.34 -4.36
C PHE A 66 5.80 3.77 -4.40
N ASN A 67 6.04 4.31 -5.61
CA ASN A 67 6.49 5.68 -5.79
C ASN A 67 5.50 6.71 -5.25
N ALA A 68 4.19 6.49 -5.48
CA ALA A 68 3.14 7.38 -4.98
C ALA A 68 3.05 7.40 -3.45
N LEU A 69 3.38 6.28 -2.79
CA LEU A 69 3.40 6.19 -1.33
C LEU A 69 4.67 6.78 -0.69
N ALA A 70 5.71 7.04 -1.49
CA ALA A 70 6.99 7.63 -1.08
C ALA A 70 7.54 7.10 0.26
N PRO A 71 7.67 5.78 0.43
CA PRO A 71 8.15 5.19 1.67
C PRO A 71 9.62 5.51 1.92
N VAL A 72 9.98 5.74 3.18
CA VAL A 72 11.38 5.95 3.62
C VAL A 72 11.74 4.93 4.70
N GLY A 73 12.88 4.26 4.49
CA GLY A 73 13.35 3.19 5.37
C GLY A 73 12.59 1.87 5.23
N GLU A 74 13.23 0.79 5.65
CA GLU A 74 12.80 -0.59 5.36
C GLU A 74 11.35 -0.89 5.79
N TYR A 75 10.90 -0.36 6.92
CA TYR A 75 9.56 -0.68 7.41
C TYR A 75 8.45 -0.01 6.59
N GLU A 76 8.62 1.27 6.20
CA GLU A 76 7.70 1.92 5.27
C GLU A 76 7.70 1.21 3.90
N HIS A 77 8.87 0.72 3.45
CA HIS A 77 9.00 -0.02 2.19
C HIS A 77 8.17 -1.30 2.21
N GLN A 78 8.27 -2.10 3.27
CA GLN A 78 7.50 -3.34 3.40
C GLN A 78 5.99 -3.08 3.41
N LEU A 79 5.54 -2.03 4.10
CA LEU A 79 4.14 -1.63 4.09
C LEU A 79 3.68 -1.21 2.69
N ALA A 80 4.47 -0.39 1.98
CA ALA A 80 4.16 0.07 0.63
C ALA A 80 4.07 -1.10 -0.37
N ILE A 81 5.02 -2.03 -0.32
CA ILE A 81 5.01 -3.25 -1.15
C ILE A 81 3.77 -4.09 -0.85
N SER A 82 3.45 -4.32 0.43
CA SER A 82 2.25 -5.09 0.81
C SER A 82 0.97 -4.42 0.32
N ILE A 83 0.86 -3.09 0.43
CA ILE A 83 -0.29 -2.34 -0.08
C ILE A 83 -0.43 -2.53 -1.59
N ALA A 84 0.67 -2.43 -2.35
CA ALA A 84 0.66 -2.64 -3.80
C ALA A 84 0.26 -4.07 -4.19
N GLN A 85 0.84 -5.07 -3.55
CA GLN A 85 0.51 -6.48 -3.76
C GLN A 85 -0.96 -6.77 -3.49
N ASP A 86 -1.50 -6.26 -2.40
CA ASP A 86 -2.89 -6.53 -2.02
C ASP A 86 -3.89 -5.78 -2.93
N HIS A 87 -3.55 -4.58 -3.40
CA HIS A 87 -4.34 -3.89 -4.43
C HIS A 87 -4.34 -4.65 -5.75
N TRP A 88 -3.19 -5.17 -6.17
CA TRP A 88 -3.11 -6.01 -7.38
C TRP A 88 -3.99 -7.25 -7.25
N ARG A 89 -3.91 -7.95 -6.11
CA ARG A 89 -4.73 -9.13 -5.81
C ARG A 89 -6.22 -8.79 -5.81
N MET A 90 -6.59 -7.64 -5.25
CA MET A 90 -7.98 -7.17 -5.25
C MET A 90 -8.49 -6.88 -6.67
N ASN A 91 -7.69 -6.22 -7.50
CA ASN A 91 -8.05 -5.97 -8.89
C ASN A 91 -8.22 -7.28 -9.67
N ARG A 92 -7.38 -8.29 -9.38
CA ARG A 92 -7.53 -9.63 -9.96
C ARG A 92 -8.78 -10.36 -9.48
N VAL A 93 -9.20 -10.20 -8.22
CA VAL A 93 -10.47 -10.78 -7.73
C VAL A 93 -11.63 -10.25 -8.56
N LYS A 94 -11.72 -8.92 -8.72
CA LYS A 94 -12.74 -8.28 -9.56
C LYS A 94 -12.67 -8.74 -11.01
N GLY A 95 -11.46 -8.83 -11.58
CA GLY A 95 -11.26 -9.31 -12.94
C GLY A 95 -11.77 -10.75 -13.13
N ILE A 96 -11.49 -11.65 -12.18
CA ILE A 96 -12.01 -13.03 -12.21
C ILE A 96 -13.53 -13.02 -12.11
N GLU A 97 -14.11 -12.24 -11.20
CA GLU A 97 -15.56 -12.12 -11.06
C GLU A 97 -16.24 -11.69 -12.37
N PHE A 98 -15.75 -10.63 -13.00
CA PHE A 98 -16.26 -10.16 -14.30
C PHE A 98 -16.09 -11.23 -15.40
N ASN A 99 -14.94 -11.90 -15.45
CA ASN A 99 -14.68 -12.92 -16.45
C ASN A 99 -15.56 -14.17 -16.25
N THR A 100 -15.83 -14.59 -15.00
CA THR A 100 -16.77 -15.68 -14.71
C THR A 100 -18.18 -15.32 -15.17
N MET A 101 -18.63 -14.09 -14.92
CA MET A 101 -19.92 -13.62 -15.43
C MET A 101 -19.94 -13.61 -16.96
N GLY A 102 -18.88 -13.13 -17.62
CA GLY A 102 -18.77 -13.13 -19.08
C GLY A 102 -18.79 -14.53 -19.70
N LEU A 103 -18.08 -15.50 -19.09
CA LEU A 103 -18.11 -16.91 -19.51
C LEU A 103 -19.51 -17.48 -19.44
N GLY A 104 -20.23 -17.22 -18.34
CA GLY A 104 -21.62 -17.63 -18.20
C GLY A 104 -22.54 -17.10 -19.32
N HIS A 105 -22.36 -15.84 -19.75
CA HIS A 105 -23.09 -15.31 -20.92
C HIS A 105 -22.75 -16.06 -22.20
N HIS A 106 -21.49 -16.35 -22.45
CA HIS A 106 -21.11 -17.08 -23.65
C HIS A 106 -21.62 -18.52 -23.65
N GLU A 107 -21.63 -19.18 -22.49
CA GLU A 107 -22.00 -20.59 -22.35
C GLU A 107 -23.51 -20.83 -22.30
N LEU A 108 -24.28 -19.95 -21.64
CA LEU A 108 -25.70 -20.19 -21.34
C LEU A 108 -26.67 -19.37 -22.21
N ALA A 109 -26.25 -18.20 -22.72
CA ALA A 109 -27.13 -17.34 -23.52
C ALA A 109 -27.74 -18.06 -24.75
N PRO A 110 -26.99 -18.86 -25.53
CA PRO A 110 -27.55 -19.59 -26.68
C PRO A 110 -28.66 -20.58 -26.35
N GLU A 111 -28.79 -20.99 -25.09
CA GLU A 111 -29.80 -21.97 -24.63
C GLU A 111 -31.05 -21.30 -24.02
N MET A 112 -31.06 -19.97 -23.89
CA MET A 112 -32.12 -19.21 -23.23
C MET A 112 -33.18 -18.73 -24.24
N ASN A 113 -34.37 -19.33 -24.22
CA ASN A 113 -35.57 -18.76 -24.86
C ASN A 113 -36.12 -17.61 -24.00
N ALA A 114 -35.49 -16.45 -24.04
CA ALA A 114 -35.95 -15.24 -23.38
C ALA A 114 -36.62 -14.27 -24.37
N ASP A 115 -37.64 -13.54 -23.90
CA ASP A 115 -38.41 -12.61 -24.73
C ASP A 115 -37.64 -11.31 -25.08
N SER A 116 -36.55 -11.00 -24.36
CA SER A 116 -35.68 -9.86 -24.65
C SER A 116 -34.21 -10.12 -24.27
N PRO A 117 -33.25 -9.41 -24.91
CA PRO A 117 -31.82 -9.51 -24.58
C PRO A 117 -31.48 -9.16 -23.12
N GLU A 118 -32.21 -8.22 -22.51
CA GLU A 118 -32.03 -7.84 -21.11
C GLU A 118 -32.47 -8.98 -20.17
N THR A 119 -33.56 -9.66 -20.53
CA THR A 119 -34.08 -10.80 -19.77
C THR A 119 -33.14 -12.00 -19.89
N GLU A 120 -32.62 -12.26 -21.09
CA GLU A 120 -31.60 -13.27 -21.37
C GLU A 120 -30.34 -13.04 -20.52
N THR A 121 -29.84 -11.81 -20.51
CA THR A 121 -28.69 -11.36 -19.70
C THR A 121 -28.95 -11.61 -18.21
N ALA A 122 -30.09 -11.17 -17.69
CA ALA A 122 -30.43 -11.30 -16.27
C ALA A 122 -30.55 -12.77 -15.83
N ILE A 123 -31.20 -13.63 -16.64
CA ILE A 123 -31.35 -15.06 -16.33
C ILE A 123 -29.98 -15.74 -16.37
N THR A 124 -29.17 -15.44 -17.38
CA THR A 124 -27.83 -16.03 -17.53
C THR A 124 -26.93 -15.67 -16.35
N GLN A 125 -26.92 -14.42 -15.91
CA GLN A 125 -26.20 -14.00 -14.70
C GLN A 125 -26.68 -14.75 -13.46
N ALA A 126 -27.99 -14.87 -13.27
CA ALA A 126 -28.55 -15.59 -12.13
C ALA A 126 -28.18 -17.08 -12.13
N GLN A 127 -28.15 -17.73 -13.29
CA GLN A 127 -27.73 -19.13 -13.43
C GLN A 127 -26.23 -19.31 -13.21
N THR A 128 -25.41 -18.40 -13.73
CA THR A 128 -23.96 -18.37 -13.50
C THR A 128 -23.65 -18.21 -12.02
N TRP A 129 -24.32 -17.27 -11.36
CA TRP A 129 -24.19 -17.11 -9.91
C TRP A 129 -24.61 -18.36 -9.14
N ARG A 130 -25.71 -19.01 -9.55
CA ARG A 130 -26.20 -20.21 -8.87
C ARG A 130 -25.26 -21.40 -9.02
N SER A 131 -24.65 -21.57 -10.19
CA SER A 131 -23.69 -22.66 -10.46
C SER A 131 -22.36 -22.45 -9.73
N ASP A 132 -21.84 -21.21 -9.71
CA ASP A 132 -20.54 -20.87 -9.12
C ASP A 132 -20.61 -20.15 -7.76
N ASN A 133 -21.76 -20.19 -7.08
CA ASN A 133 -22.03 -19.44 -5.84
C ASN A 133 -20.89 -19.53 -4.81
N LYS A 134 -20.34 -20.74 -4.60
CA LYS A 134 -19.23 -20.93 -3.65
C LYS A 134 -17.96 -20.18 -4.07
N ALA A 135 -17.66 -20.08 -5.36
CA ALA A 135 -16.53 -19.31 -5.85
C ALA A 135 -16.75 -17.81 -5.61
N PHE A 136 -17.94 -17.28 -5.94
CA PHE A 136 -18.31 -15.89 -5.66
C PHE A 136 -18.27 -15.55 -4.16
N ALA A 137 -18.82 -16.41 -3.31
CA ALA A 137 -18.76 -16.23 -1.86
C ALA A 137 -17.31 -16.19 -1.34
N ASN A 138 -16.43 -17.06 -1.87
CA ASN A 138 -15.01 -17.03 -1.51
C ASN A 138 -14.32 -15.73 -2.00
N MET A 139 -14.65 -15.27 -3.21
CA MET A 139 -14.12 -14.01 -3.75
C MET A 139 -14.50 -12.83 -2.86
N ALA A 140 -15.78 -12.66 -2.52
CA ALA A 140 -16.25 -11.60 -1.64
C ALA A 140 -15.58 -11.62 -0.24
N LEU A 141 -15.33 -12.82 0.30
CA LEU A 141 -14.58 -12.98 1.55
C LEU A 141 -13.12 -12.54 1.41
N TYR A 142 -12.48 -12.86 0.29
CA TYR A 142 -11.11 -12.41 0.01
C TYR A 142 -11.02 -10.91 -0.20
N GLU A 143 -11.97 -10.29 -0.91
CA GLU A 143 -12.03 -8.84 -1.04
C GLU A 143 -12.12 -8.16 0.32
N THR A 144 -13.03 -8.64 1.18
CA THR A 144 -13.17 -8.12 2.54
C THR A 144 -11.88 -8.24 3.33
N ARG A 145 -11.17 -9.36 3.22
CA ARG A 145 -9.88 -9.57 3.90
C ARG A 145 -8.79 -8.66 3.34
N LEU A 146 -8.67 -8.54 2.02
CA LEU A 146 -7.69 -7.69 1.35
C LEU A 146 -7.92 -6.21 1.68
N HIS A 147 -9.17 -5.74 1.62
CA HIS A 147 -9.53 -4.39 2.05
C HIS A 147 -9.10 -4.10 3.49
N ARG A 148 -9.33 -5.03 4.42
CA ARG A 148 -8.91 -4.85 5.82
C ARG A 148 -7.39 -4.76 5.96
N ILE A 149 -6.64 -5.60 5.25
CA ILE A 149 -5.17 -5.58 5.27
C ILE A 149 -4.65 -4.27 4.67
N ILE A 150 -5.14 -3.88 3.48
CA ILE A 150 -4.79 -2.63 2.81
C ILE A 150 -5.03 -1.44 3.74
N ASN A 151 -6.22 -1.34 4.35
CA ASN A 151 -6.57 -0.20 5.19
C ASN A 151 -5.74 -0.15 6.47
N ARG A 152 -5.47 -1.31 7.09
CA ARG A 152 -4.59 -1.39 8.26
C ARG A 152 -3.17 -0.92 7.92
N ASN A 153 -2.60 -1.44 6.83
CA ASN A 153 -1.23 -1.12 6.43
C ASN A 153 -1.12 0.35 5.99
N LYS A 154 -2.13 0.90 5.29
CA LYS A 154 -2.20 2.33 4.97
C LYS A 154 -2.23 3.20 6.22
N ARG A 155 -3.02 2.82 7.23
CA ARG A 155 -3.07 3.56 8.50
C ARG A 155 -1.70 3.55 9.18
N GLU A 156 -1.07 2.40 9.28
CA GLU A 156 0.25 2.27 9.91
C GLU A 156 1.33 3.06 9.16
N LEU A 157 1.33 3.00 7.82
CA LEU A 157 2.23 3.79 6.99
C LEU A 157 2.02 5.30 7.22
N ASN A 158 0.77 5.76 7.22
CA ASN A 158 0.45 7.16 7.47
C ASN A 158 0.87 7.61 8.88
N GLU A 159 0.71 6.75 9.89
CA GLU A 159 1.16 7.04 11.25
C GLU A 159 2.68 7.18 11.34
N LEU A 160 3.44 6.31 10.68
CA LEU A 160 4.90 6.39 10.61
C LEU A 160 5.36 7.66 9.89
N GLN A 161 4.79 7.93 8.72
CA GLN A 161 5.12 9.11 7.93
C GLN A 161 4.79 10.40 8.69
N THR A 162 3.63 10.46 9.35
CA THR A 162 3.23 11.62 10.16
C THR A 162 4.23 11.85 11.30
N LYS A 163 4.63 10.78 12.01
CA LYS A 163 5.62 10.88 13.09
C LYS A 163 6.98 11.33 12.56
N ARG A 164 7.42 10.78 11.43
CA ARG A 164 8.68 11.14 10.79
C ARG A 164 8.69 12.61 10.35
N LEU A 165 7.66 13.05 9.63
CA LEU A 165 7.53 14.45 9.18
C LEU A 165 7.47 15.41 10.37
N ALA A 166 6.78 15.06 11.45
CA ALA A 166 6.75 15.86 12.66
C ALA A 166 8.12 15.93 13.37
N ALA A 167 8.88 14.82 13.38
CA ALA A 167 10.23 14.80 13.93
C ALA A 167 11.21 15.61 13.05
N GLU A 168 11.10 15.48 11.73
CA GLU A 168 11.89 16.23 10.75
C GLU A 168 11.62 17.73 10.86
N ALA A 169 10.36 18.14 11.00
CA ALA A 169 9.98 19.55 11.19
C ALA A 169 10.63 20.15 12.45
N LYS A 170 10.59 19.43 13.58
CA LYS A 170 11.26 19.88 14.81
C LYS A 170 12.78 19.97 14.65
N ALA A 171 13.38 18.96 14.03
CA ALA A 171 14.81 18.93 13.77
C ALA A 171 15.23 20.09 12.84
N ARG A 172 14.38 20.45 11.89
CA ARG A 172 14.57 21.59 11.00
C ARG A 172 14.46 22.92 11.74
N GLU A 173 13.47 23.10 12.61
CA GLU A 173 13.36 24.30 13.46
C GLU A 173 14.62 24.49 14.32
N GLU A 174 15.17 23.41 14.90
CA GLU A 174 16.42 23.44 15.65
C GLU A 174 17.63 23.82 14.76
N ALA A 175 17.70 23.29 13.54
CA ALA A 175 18.76 23.62 12.58
C ALA A 175 18.68 25.09 12.11
N GLU A 176 17.47 25.57 11.82
CA GLU A 176 17.18 26.97 11.47
C GLU A 176 17.61 27.91 12.61
N LEU A 177 17.25 27.58 13.85
CA LEU A 177 17.62 28.37 15.04
C LEU A 177 19.15 28.40 15.24
N PHE A 178 19.81 27.26 15.12
CA PHE A 178 21.27 27.17 15.22
C PHE A 178 21.94 28.07 14.18
N LEU A 179 21.50 27.99 12.92
CA LEU A 179 22.09 28.76 11.84
C LEU A 179 21.82 30.26 11.98
N ALA A 180 20.59 30.65 12.38
CA ALA A 180 20.25 32.03 12.67
C ALA A 180 21.11 32.61 13.81
N TYR A 181 21.42 31.80 14.83
CA TYR A 181 22.30 32.18 15.92
C TYR A 181 23.75 32.40 15.44
N GLU A 182 24.30 31.52 14.62
CA GLU A 182 25.64 31.71 14.02
C GLU A 182 25.70 32.97 13.15
N LEU A 183 24.68 33.20 12.30
CA LEU A 183 24.57 34.43 11.51
C LEU A 183 24.50 35.69 12.38
N SER A 184 23.86 35.62 13.55
CA SER A 184 23.78 36.75 14.48
C SER A 184 25.14 37.16 15.04
N LYS A 185 26.10 36.22 15.11
CA LYS A 185 27.50 36.47 15.48
C LYS A 185 28.34 37.00 14.32
N SER A 186 27.79 37.05 13.11
CA SER A 186 28.53 37.33 11.87
C SER A 186 29.65 36.31 11.59
N GLU A 187 29.50 35.08 12.08
CA GLU A 187 30.40 33.96 11.75
C GLU A 187 29.81 33.15 10.58
N PRO A 188 30.62 32.80 9.56
CA PRO A 188 30.15 31.90 8.51
C PRO A 188 29.94 30.48 9.07
N PRO A 189 29.02 29.69 8.50
CA PRO A 189 28.81 28.30 8.90
C PRO A 189 30.08 27.51 8.69
N LYS A 190 30.44 26.69 9.67
CA LYS A 190 31.64 25.85 9.63
C LYS A 190 31.45 24.60 8.77
N GLU A 191 30.19 24.17 8.60
CA GLU A 191 29.82 22.94 7.91
C GLU A 191 28.79 23.27 6.82
N GLU A 192 28.83 22.51 5.72
CA GLU A 192 27.87 22.65 4.61
C GLU A 192 26.50 22.02 4.94
N ASN A 193 26.45 21.12 5.93
CA ASN A 193 25.24 20.45 6.37
C ASN A 193 25.12 20.51 7.89
N ILE A 194 23.89 20.62 8.38
CA ILE A 194 23.56 20.55 9.81
C ILE A 194 22.84 19.23 10.05
N GLN A 195 23.35 18.44 11.00
CA GLN A 195 22.71 17.20 11.40
C GLN A 195 22.01 17.36 12.75
N VAL A 196 20.71 17.09 12.78
CA VAL A 196 19.89 17.16 13.99
C VAL A 196 19.05 15.90 14.09
N ASN A 197 19.19 15.15 15.20
CA ASN A 197 18.40 13.95 15.49
C ASN A 197 18.37 12.90 14.33
N GLY A 198 19.47 12.81 13.56
CA GLY A 198 19.58 11.89 12.42
C GLY A 198 19.07 12.45 11.08
N PHE A 199 18.44 13.63 11.07
CA PHE A 199 18.12 14.38 9.86
C PHE A 199 19.31 15.24 9.45
N VAL A 200 19.54 15.34 8.14
CA VAL A 200 20.63 16.14 7.55
C VAL A 200 20.01 17.22 6.70
N PHE A 201 20.36 18.47 6.98
CA PHE A 201 19.87 19.64 6.27
C PHE A 201 21.03 20.39 5.63
N SER A 202 20.88 20.76 4.35
CA SER A 202 21.85 21.63 3.68
C SER A 202 21.74 23.05 4.23
N VAL A 203 22.88 23.64 4.58
CA VAL A 203 22.97 25.03 5.01
C VAL A 203 22.48 25.98 3.92
N ALA A 204 22.76 25.67 2.65
CA ALA A 204 22.31 26.49 1.52
C ALA A 204 20.77 26.55 1.44
N THR A 205 20.09 25.42 1.62
CA THR A 205 18.63 25.37 1.62
C THR A 205 18.05 26.14 2.80
N ILE A 206 18.58 25.93 4.01
CA ILE A 206 18.14 26.66 5.19
C ILE A 206 18.36 28.18 5.02
N TYR A 207 19.44 28.60 4.38
CA TYR A 207 19.68 30.01 4.08
C TYR A 207 18.64 30.61 3.15
N GLU A 208 18.29 29.92 2.07
CA GLU A 208 17.23 30.38 1.16
C GLU A 208 15.91 30.55 1.91
N ASP A 209 15.57 29.60 2.79
CA ASP A 209 14.36 29.64 3.60
C ASP A 209 14.37 30.79 4.61
N LEU A 210 15.45 30.93 5.40
CA LEU A 210 15.58 32.01 6.38
C LEU A 210 15.56 33.39 5.71
N ALA A 211 16.25 33.55 4.57
CA ALA A 211 16.25 34.78 3.80
C ALA A 211 14.85 35.11 3.26
N TRP A 212 14.12 34.10 2.77
CA TRP A 212 12.74 34.25 2.33
C TRP A 212 11.81 34.62 3.50
N GLN A 213 11.92 33.93 4.64
CA GLN A 213 11.15 34.20 5.85
C GLN A 213 11.37 35.63 6.36
N GLN A 214 12.63 36.09 6.40
CA GLN A 214 12.96 37.47 6.76
C GLN A 214 12.34 38.47 5.78
N THR A 215 12.52 38.25 4.48
CA THR A 215 11.95 39.12 3.43
C THR A 215 10.43 39.21 3.55
N LEU A 216 9.76 38.08 3.83
CA LEU A 216 8.34 38.04 4.05
C LEU A 216 7.91 38.78 5.33
N ALA A 217 8.68 38.65 6.42
CA ALA A 217 8.44 39.38 7.67
C ALA A 217 8.57 40.90 7.48
N GLU A 218 9.62 41.35 6.79
CA GLU A 218 9.79 42.76 6.40
C GLU A 218 8.63 43.25 5.53
N ALA A 219 8.25 42.47 4.50
CA ALA A 219 7.13 42.83 3.62
C ALA A 219 5.81 42.92 4.39
N ARG A 220 5.53 42.01 5.34
CA ARG A 220 4.35 42.06 6.21
C ARG A 220 4.36 43.30 7.11
N PHE A 221 5.51 43.62 7.72
CA PHE A 221 5.67 44.80 8.54
C PHE A 221 5.42 46.08 7.74
N TYR A 222 6.06 46.23 6.58
CA TYR A 222 5.89 47.41 5.76
C TYR A 222 4.48 47.51 5.17
N LYS A 223 3.86 46.40 4.76
CA LYS A 223 2.45 46.39 4.33
C LYS A 223 1.50 46.91 5.41
N ALA A 224 1.68 46.49 6.67
CA ALA A 224 0.90 47.00 7.80
C ALA A 224 1.15 48.50 8.10
N ASN A 225 2.27 49.03 7.60
CA ASN A 225 2.68 50.41 7.76
C ASN A 225 2.58 51.21 6.45
N ASN A 226 1.68 50.83 5.53
CA ASN A 226 1.48 51.52 4.25
C ASN A 226 2.77 51.69 3.41
N TRP A 227 3.65 50.69 3.48
CA TRP A 227 4.95 50.66 2.83
C TRP A 227 5.92 51.78 3.24
N ASP A 228 5.70 52.41 4.40
CA ASP A 228 6.58 53.44 4.96
C ASP A 228 7.94 52.87 5.39
N ARG A 229 8.96 53.10 4.55
CA ARG A 229 10.34 52.63 4.78
C ARG A 229 11.08 53.41 5.87
N SER A 230 10.54 54.54 6.33
CA SER A 230 11.17 55.31 7.42
C SER A 230 10.98 54.66 8.79
N LYS A 231 9.96 53.79 8.93
CA LYS A 231 9.70 53.08 10.18
C LYS A 231 10.75 51.98 10.40
N PRO A 232 11.41 51.96 11.57
CA PRO A 232 12.41 50.94 11.87
C PRO A 232 11.73 49.59 12.04
N LEU A 233 12.38 48.54 11.53
CA LEU A 233 11.94 47.17 11.77
C LEU A 233 12.01 46.85 13.27
N PRO A 234 11.09 46.02 13.79
CA PRO A 234 11.10 45.61 15.20
C PRO A 234 12.20 44.59 15.53
N PHE A 235 13.01 44.21 14.55
CA PHE A 235 14.13 43.28 14.67
C PHE A 235 15.32 43.75 13.83
N LYS A 236 16.52 43.30 14.19
CA LYS A 236 17.74 43.51 13.38
C LYS A 236 17.82 42.43 12.30
N PRO A 237 17.81 42.78 11.00
CA PRO A 237 17.94 41.80 9.92
C PRO A 237 19.26 41.03 9.99
N LEU A 238 19.22 39.72 9.71
CA LEU A 238 20.39 38.89 9.52
C LEU A 238 21.04 39.18 8.17
N SER A 239 22.36 39.04 8.10
CA SER A 239 23.12 39.12 6.86
C SER A 239 23.34 37.71 6.33
N PHE A 240 22.80 37.43 5.15
CA PHE A 240 23.00 36.16 4.47
C PHE A 240 24.15 36.28 3.48
N PRO A 241 25.08 35.31 3.40
CA PRO A 241 26.09 35.28 2.35
C PRO A 241 25.39 35.27 0.99
N LYS A 242 25.90 36.05 0.02
CA LYS A 242 25.41 35.94 -1.36
C LYS A 242 25.74 34.54 -1.87
N ALA A 243 24.74 33.84 -2.41
CA ALA A 243 24.97 32.60 -3.15
C ALA A 243 26.03 32.87 -4.24
N ALA A 244 27.09 32.07 -4.24
CA ALA A 244 28.13 32.11 -5.26
C ALA A 244 27.61 31.53 -6.58
#